data_AF-A0A4Y2NX48-F1
#
_entry.id   AF-A0A4Y2NX48-F1
#
_cell.length_a   1.000
_cell.length_b   1.000
_cell.length_c   1.000
_cell.angle_alpha   90.00
_cell.angle_beta   90.00
_cell.angle_gamma   90.00
#
_symmetry.space_group_name_H-M   'P 1'
#
loop_
_entity.id
_entity.type
_entity.pdbx_description
1 polymer ?
#
loop_
_entity_poly.entity_id
_entity_poly.type
_entity_poly.pdbx_seq_one_letter_code
_entity_poly.pdbx_strand_id
1 'polypeptide(L)'
;MSEPSKAQLLNLYFWGFSIRLIFLKSSSLADALGSRVEISTPITSWKKGKWFLASVALAVLSCHSFYHITLLVPLSMHVYQTTSCDQGRTWKIVKLLATIVTCLAAIVTLMLTFHKITGSWHFLWCTYGCILSVPDLTPNIGLFWYFFTEMFEHFRVFFLCTFQLNIFVYTTPLAVRLRKEPIFFLFIHLIIITIFKSYPCIGDVAFYLSLLPVWSHLFHFMRQRFIVCCVLASCTLLAPTLWHLWIYSGSANANFYFAITLAFNTGQVFLLTDILSAYIKREYYLEKGVKYNEDGSLVLMRLQ
;
A
#
# COMPACT_ATOMS: atom_id res chain seq x y z
N MET A 1 -14.77 32.70 2.06
CA MET A 1 -13.59 31.85 2.29
C MET A 1 -12.38 32.71 1.95
N SER A 2 -11.75 33.31 2.96
CA SER A 2 -10.70 34.33 2.78
C SER A 2 -9.40 33.69 2.29
N GLU A 3 -8.76 34.30 1.31
CA GLU A 3 -7.44 33.86 0.83
C GLU A 3 -6.41 33.91 1.95
N PRO A 4 -5.53 32.88 2.09
CA PRO A 4 -4.47 32.89 3.08
C PRO A 4 -3.49 34.02 2.81
N SER A 5 -3.04 34.72 3.87
CA SER A 5 -2.13 35.86 3.71
C SER A 5 -0.79 35.41 3.13
N LYS A 6 -0.14 36.27 2.34
CA LYS A 6 1.18 35.98 1.73
C LYS A 6 2.23 35.54 2.76
N ALA A 7 2.12 36.01 4.01
CA ALA A 7 2.99 35.63 5.12
C ALA A 7 2.76 34.18 5.61
N GLN A 8 1.51 33.71 5.60
CA GLN A 8 1.19 32.31 5.93
C GLN A 8 1.69 31.36 4.84
N LEU A 9 1.58 31.77 3.56
CA LEU A 9 2.14 31.03 2.43
C LEU A 9 3.67 30.95 2.54
N LEU A 10 4.33 32.06 2.86
CA LEU A 10 5.79 32.12 3.00
C LEU A 10 6.29 31.24 4.15
N ASN A 11 5.60 31.25 5.30
CA ASN A 11 5.91 30.37 6.42
C ASN A 11 5.70 28.89 6.06
N LEU A 12 4.66 28.56 5.30
CA LEU A 12 4.43 27.18 4.84
C LEU A 12 5.56 26.72 3.89
N TYR A 13 6.00 27.58 2.97
CA TYR A 13 7.12 27.29 2.09
C TYR A 13 8.45 27.19 2.84
N PHE A 14 8.66 28.04 3.85
CA PHE A 14 9.86 28.02 4.69
C PHE A 14 9.95 26.75 5.53
N TRP A 15 8.83 26.33 6.15
CA TRP A 15 8.75 25.06 6.88
C TRP A 15 8.89 23.86 5.92
N GLY A 16 8.25 23.91 4.75
CA GLY A 16 8.41 22.88 3.71
C GLY A 16 9.85 22.77 3.19
N PHE A 17 10.55 23.88 3.03
CA PHE A 17 11.96 23.94 2.61
C PHE A 17 12.90 23.45 3.72
N SER A 18 12.64 23.83 4.96
CA SER A 18 13.41 23.39 6.14
C SER A 18 13.26 21.88 6.38
N ILE A 19 12.04 21.36 6.28
CA ILE A 19 11.74 19.93 6.32
C ILE A 19 12.48 19.20 5.19
N ARG A 20 12.44 19.73 3.97
CA ARG A 20 13.14 19.17 2.80
C ARG A 20 14.67 19.19 2.94
N LEU A 21 15.24 20.22 3.56
CA LEU A 21 16.67 20.32 3.87
C LEU A 21 17.11 19.33 4.94
N ILE A 22 16.29 19.13 5.98
CA ILE A 22 16.52 18.12 7.01
C ILE A 22 16.43 16.71 6.40
N PHE A 23 15.51 16.47 5.47
CA PHE A 23 15.39 15.22 4.71
C PHE A 23 16.57 14.94 3.77
N LEU A 24 17.16 15.97 3.15
CA LEU A 24 18.29 15.81 2.22
C LEU A 24 19.64 15.61 2.94
N LYS A 25 19.74 15.99 4.23
CA LYS A 25 21.00 15.93 5.00
C LYS A 25 21.25 14.59 5.70
N SER A 26 20.26 13.70 5.74
CA SER A 26 20.37 12.36 6.34
C SER A 26 20.53 11.32 5.23
N SER A 27 21.73 10.78 5.04
CA SER A 27 22.05 9.85 3.95
C SER A 27 21.18 8.58 3.97
N SER A 28 20.90 8.02 5.14
CA SER A 28 20.03 6.84 5.29
C SER A 28 18.57 7.10 4.92
N LEU A 29 18.08 8.31 5.16
CA LEU A 29 16.72 8.75 4.84
C LEU A 29 16.60 9.19 3.37
N ALA A 30 17.66 9.77 2.80
CA ALA A 30 17.75 10.07 1.38
C ALA A 30 17.78 8.80 0.52
N ASP A 31 18.48 7.75 0.95
CA ASP A 31 18.45 6.42 0.32
C ASP A 31 17.08 5.72 0.53
N ALA A 32 16.49 5.87 1.71
CA ALA A 32 15.12 5.39 1.99
C ALA A 32 14.04 6.17 1.23
N LEU A 33 14.25 7.43 0.88
CA LEU A 33 13.35 8.24 0.06
C LEU A 33 13.60 8.02 -1.43
N GLY A 34 14.88 7.85 -1.85
CA GLY A 34 15.30 7.56 -3.22
C GLY A 34 14.72 6.25 -3.72
N SER A 35 14.71 5.20 -2.90
CA SER A 35 14.03 3.93 -3.17
C SER A 35 12.49 4.03 -3.23
N ARG A 36 11.90 5.19 -2.90
CA ARG A 36 10.44 5.37 -2.73
C ARG A 36 9.86 6.51 -3.55
N VAL A 37 10.71 7.21 -4.31
CA VAL A 37 10.29 7.99 -5.49
C VAL A 37 9.48 7.09 -6.42
N GLU A 38 9.83 5.80 -6.50
CA GLU A 38 9.18 4.80 -7.34
C GLU A 38 7.69 4.56 -7.01
N ILE A 39 7.26 4.71 -5.75
CA ILE A 39 5.84 4.51 -5.35
C ILE A 39 5.07 5.84 -5.31
N SER A 40 5.74 6.93 -4.93
CA SER A 40 5.11 8.26 -4.91
C SER A 40 4.91 8.84 -6.32
N THR A 41 5.75 8.48 -7.30
CA THR A 41 5.64 8.95 -8.69
C THR A 41 4.42 8.41 -9.45
N PRO A 42 4.02 7.12 -9.37
CA PRO A 42 2.76 6.64 -9.90
C PRO A 42 1.56 7.37 -9.29
N ILE A 43 1.52 7.54 -7.97
CA ILE A 43 0.38 8.15 -7.28
C ILE A 43 0.22 9.63 -7.63
N THR A 44 1.33 10.38 -7.67
CA THR A 44 1.30 11.80 -8.07
C THR A 44 0.98 11.96 -9.56
N SER A 45 1.46 11.05 -10.41
CA SER A 45 1.13 11.05 -11.84
C SER A 45 -0.33 10.66 -12.10
N TRP A 46 -0.87 9.72 -11.33
CA TRP A 46 -2.30 9.38 -11.32
C TRP A 46 -3.14 10.58 -10.94
N LYS A 47 -2.84 11.25 -9.82
CA LYS A 47 -3.58 12.45 -9.40
C LYS A 47 -3.56 13.57 -10.44
N LYS A 48 -2.48 13.69 -11.22
CA LYS A 48 -2.33 14.68 -12.30
C LYS A 48 -2.93 14.24 -13.64
N GLY A 49 -3.56 13.07 -13.73
CA GLY A 49 -4.16 12.54 -14.95
C GLY A 49 -3.15 12.14 -16.05
N LYS A 50 -1.85 12.07 -15.72
CA LYS A 50 -0.78 11.71 -16.67
C LYS A 50 -0.68 10.20 -16.81
N TRP A 51 -1.63 9.61 -17.53
CA TRP A 51 -1.78 8.15 -17.68
C TRP A 51 -0.53 7.43 -18.21
N PHE A 52 0.20 8.04 -19.15
CA PHE A 52 1.43 7.44 -19.70
C PHE A 52 2.52 7.33 -18.65
N LEU A 53 2.86 8.44 -17.98
CA LEU A 53 3.89 8.47 -16.93
C LEU A 53 3.51 7.56 -15.77
N ALA A 54 2.23 7.54 -15.41
CA ALA A 54 1.70 6.61 -14.42
C ALA A 54 1.89 5.13 -14.80
N SER A 55 1.63 4.76 -16.05
CA SER A 55 1.81 3.37 -16.53
C SER A 55 3.29 2.94 -16.54
N VAL A 56 4.20 3.84 -16.94
CA VAL A 56 5.64 3.57 -16.92
C VAL A 56 6.19 3.50 -15.50
N ALA A 57 5.76 4.41 -14.61
CA ALA A 57 6.17 4.38 -13.22
C ALA A 57 5.66 3.12 -12.49
N LEU A 58 4.43 2.67 -12.81
CA LEU A 58 3.91 1.40 -12.30
C LEU A 58 4.72 0.19 -12.82
N ALA A 59 5.18 0.23 -14.07
CA ALA A 59 6.04 -0.80 -14.63
C ALA A 59 7.38 -0.91 -13.87
N VAL A 60 8.02 0.23 -13.57
CA VAL A 60 9.24 0.28 -12.74
C VAL A 60 8.96 -0.30 -11.36
N LEU A 61 7.85 0.09 -10.72
CA LEU A 61 7.48 -0.41 -9.40
C LEU A 61 7.21 -1.93 -9.39
N SER A 62 6.61 -2.45 -10.46
CA SER A 62 6.37 -3.88 -10.63
C SER A 62 7.66 -4.67 -10.82
N CYS A 63 8.72 -4.02 -11.36
CA CYS A 63 10.05 -4.60 -11.45
C CYS A 63 10.74 -4.75 -10.08
N HIS A 64 10.45 -3.85 -9.14
CA HIS A 64 10.97 -3.95 -7.79
C HIS A 64 10.24 -5.02 -6.96
N SER A 65 8.92 -5.13 -7.10
CA SER A 65 8.14 -6.14 -6.39
C SER A 65 6.92 -6.55 -7.20
N PHE A 66 6.84 -7.85 -7.47
CA PHE A 66 5.81 -8.49 -8.30
C PHE A 66 4.38 -8.06 -7.95
N TYR A 67 4.07 -7.96 -6.66
CA TYR A 67 2.72 -7.68 -6.17
C TYR A 67 2.15 -6.34 -6.64
N HIS A 68 2.99 -5.35 -6.93
CA HIS A 68 2.52 -4.03 -7.34
C HIS A 68 1.84 -4.05 -8.71
N ILE A 69 1.99 -5.13 -9.49
CA ILE A 69 1.27 -5.28 -10.76
C ILE A 69 -0.26 -5.25 -10.57
N THR A 70 -0.76 -5.65 -9.40
CA THR A 70 -2.20 -5.60 -9.11
C THR A 70 -2.74 -4.17 -9.05
N LEU A 71 -1.89 -3.17 -8.82
CA LEU A 71 -2.24 -1.74 -8.89
C LEU A 71 -2.57 -1.27 -10.32
N LEU A 72 -2.32 -2.10 -11.34
CA LEU A 72 -2.81 -1.83 -12.69
C LEU A 72 -4.34 -1.77 -12.75
N VAL A 73 -5.04 -2.52 -11.89
CA VAL A 73 -6.50 -2.53 -11.82
C VAL A 73 -7.04 -1.15 -11.39
N PRO A 74 -6.69 -0.57 -10.22
CA PRO A 74 -7.14 0.77 -9.86
C PRO A 74 -6.67 1.86 -10.85
N LEU A 75 -5.47 1.74 -11.45
CA LEU A 75 -5.01 2.65 -12.51
C LEU A 75 -5.95 2.66 -13.71
N SER A 76 -6.27 1.47 -14.21
CA SER A 76 -7.11 1.32 -15.40
C SER A 76 -8.52 1.87 -15.16
N MET A 77 -9.07 1.66 -13.95
CA MET A 77 -10.33 2.28 -13.50
C MET A 77 -10.24 3.80 -13.46
N HIS A 78 -9.16 4.35 -12.91
CA HIS A 78 -8.96 5.80 -12.84
C HIS A 78 -8.88 6.45 -14.21
N VAL A 79 -8.16 5.83 -15.15
CA VAL A 79 -8.06 6.36 -16.53
C VAL A 79 -9.40 6.28 -17.25
N TYR A 80 -10.16 5.22 -17.04
CA TYR A 80 -11.51 5.11 -17.62
C TYR A 80 -12.43 6.25 -17.15
N GLN A 81 -12.35 6.64 -15.88
CA GLN A 81 -13.18 7.70 -15.29
C GLN A 81 -12.74 9.12 -15.61
N THR A 82 -11.43 9.37 -15.65
CA THR A 82 -10.87 10.71 -15.92
C THR A 82 -10.94 11.11 -17.39
N THR A 83 -11.30 10.17 -18.27
CA THR A 83 -11.45 10.46 -19.69
C THR A 83 -12.80 11.15 -19.93
N SER A 84 -12.75 12.39 -20.43
CA SER A 84 -13.89 13.30 -20.57
C SER A 84 -15.11 12.64 -21.22
N CYS A 85 -16.31 13.01 -20.76
CA CYS A 85 -17.57 12.49 -21.30
C CYS A 85 -17.82 12.86 -22.78
N ASP A 86 -17.21 13.93 -23.28
CA ASP A 86 -17.27 14.30 -24.71
C ASP A 86 -16.58 13.28 -25.63
N GLN A 87 -15.66 12.48 -25.10
CA GLN A 87 -15.00 11.45 -25.89
C GLN A 87 -15.88 10.19 -25.93
N GLY A 88 -16.26 9.79 -27.15
CA GLY A 88 -17.07 8.61 -27.40
C GLY A 88 -16.53 7.33 -26.74
N ARG A 89 -17.41 6.37 -26.47
CA ARG A 89 -17.10 5.11 -25.76
C ARG A 89 -15.85 4.39 -26.30
N THR A 90 -15.65 4.41 -27.61
CA THR A 90 -14.49 3.80 -28.29
C THR A 90 -13.17 4.40 -27.82
N TRP A 91 -13.08 5.73 -27.66
CA TRP A 91 -11.86 6.40 -27.19
C TRP A 91 -11.51 6.03 -25.75
N LYS A 92 -12.51 5.86 -24.88
CA LYS A 92 -12.29 5.40 -23.50
C LYS A 92 -11.67 4.00 -23.47
N ILE A 93 -12.18 3.10 -24.31
CA ILE A 93 -11.65 1.73 -24.44
C ILE A 93 -10.24 1.74 -25.04
N VAL A 94 -10.00 2.53 -26.10
CA VAL A 94 -8.68 2.65 -26.72
C VAL A 94 -7.65 3.17 -25.70
N LYS A 95 -7.99 4.20 -24.93
CA LYS A 95 -7.09 4.76 -23.92
C LYS A 95 -6.85 3.78 -22.75
N LEU A 96 -7.87 3.03 -22.35
CA LEU A 96 -7.73 1.94 -21.36
C LEU A 96 -6.78 0.85 -21.86
N LEU A 97 -7.00 0.33 -23.07
CA LEU A 97 -6.11 -0.66 -23.68
C LEU A 97 -4.70 -0.12 -23.85
N ALA A 98 -4.57 1.14 -24.28
CA ALA A 98 -3.29 1.82 -24.38
C ALA A 98 -2.56 1.85 -23.03
N THR A 99 -3.23 2.15 -21.91
CA THR A 99 -2.57 2.13 -20.58
C THR A 99 -2.06 0.75 -20.17
N ILE A 100 -2.81 -0.31 -20.48
CA ILE A 100 -2.41 -1.69 -20.17
C ILE A 100 -1.23 -2.08 -21.06
N VAL A 101 -1.32 -1.80 -22.35
CA VAL A 101 -0.26 -2.09 -23.33
C VAL A 101 1.01 -1.30 -23.00
N THR A 102 0.92 -0.02 -22.64
CA THR A 102 2.11 0.76 -22.27
C THR A 102 2.76 0.25 -20.99
N CYS A 103 1.97 -0.17 -20.00
CA CYS A 103 2.51 -0.77 -18.77
C CYS A 103 3.22 -2.09 -19.08
N LEU A 104 2.58 -3.00 -19.82
CA LEU A 104 3.15 -4.30 -20.17
C LEU A 104 4.38 -4.15 -21.08
N ALA A 105 4.31 -3.26 -22.07
CA ALA A 105 5.44 -2.94 -22.94
C ALA A 105 6.60 -2.38 -22.12
N ALA A 106 6.35 -1.45 -21.19
CA ALA A 106 7.39 -0.89 -20.32
C ALA A 106 8.06 -1.98 -19.45
N ILE A 107 7.28 -2.91 -18.88
CA ILE A 107 7.81 -4.06 -18.13
C ILE A 107 8.71 -4.90 -19.04
N VAL A 108 8.23 -5.30 -20.22
CA VAL A 108 9.01 -6.11 -21.17
C VAL A 108 10.28 -5.38 -21.60
N THR A 109 10.20 -4.08 -21.90
CA THR A 109 11.39 -3.30 -22.26
C THR A 109 12.40 -3.25 -21.13
N LEU A 110 11.96 -3.07 -19.87
CA LEU A 110 12.84 -3.08 -18.70
C LEU A 110 13.51 -4.44 -18.52
N MET A 111 12.76 -5.54 -18.64
CA MET A 111 13.31 -6.90 -18.58
C MET A 111 14.37 -7.14 -19.67
N LEU A 112 14.11 -6.71 -20.90
CA LEU A 112 15.07 -6.83 -22.00
C LEU A 112 16.32 -5.97 -21.77
N THR A 113 16.17 -4.78 -21.20
CA THR A 113 17.34 -3.95 -20.83
C THR A 113 18.18 -4.62 -19.74
N PHE A 114 17.55 -5.21 -18.72
CA PHE A 114 18.26 -5.96 -17.69
C PHE A 114 18.96 -7.20 -18.25
N HIS A 115 18.32 -7.92 -19.18
CA HIS A 115 18.96 -9.04 -19.85
C HIS A 115 20.20 -8.62 -20.64
N LYS A 116 20.14 -7.48 -21.36
CA LYS A 116 21.30 -6.95 -22.09
C LYS A 116 22.45 -6.53 -21.17
N ILE A 117 22.14 -5.99 -19.99
CA ILE A 117 23.14 -5.55 -19.01
C ILE A 117 23.79 -6.75 -18.30
N THR A 118 22.97 -7.69 -17.83
CA THR A 118 23.43 -8.83 -17.03
C THR A 118 23.90 -10.02 -17.88
N GLY A 119 23.55 -10.06 -19.17
CA GLY A 119 23.89 -11.12 -20.11
C GLY A 119 23.20 -12.47 -19.84
N SER A 120 22.29 -12.55 -18.87
CA SER A 120 21.59 -13.78 -18.48
C SER A 120 20.15 -13.50 -18.05
N TRP A 121 19.33 -14.55 -17.99
CA TRP A 121 17.96 -14.49 -17.44
C TRP A 121 17.91 -14.83 -15.95
N HIS A 122 19.07 -15.07 -15.33
CA HIS A 122 19.15 -15.49 -13.93
C HIS A 122 18.53 -14.47 -12.97
N PHE A 123 18.59 -13.17 -13.32
CA PHE A 123 17.96 -12.11 -12.54
C PHE A 123 16.44 -12.32 -12.35
N LEU A 124 15.72 -12.93 -13.30
CA LEU A 124 14.28 -13.20 -13.15
C LEU A 124 14.02 -14.16 -11.99
N TRP A 125 14.86 -15.19 -11.86
CA TRP A 125 14.80 -16.11 -10.73
C TRP A 125 15.16 -15.40 -9.43
N CYS A 126 16.25 -14.64 -9.42
CA CYS A 126 16.69 -13.89 -8.22
C CYS A 126 15.68 -12.84 -7.74
N THR A 127 14.93 -12.21 -8.65
CA THR A 127 13.97 -11.16 -8.32
C THR A 127 12.58 -11.74 -8.09
N TYR A 128 11.98 -12.39 -9.09
CA TYR A 128 10.59 -12.86 -9.01
C TYR A 128 10.48 -14.28 -8.45
N GLY A 129 11.39 -15.18 -8.85
CA GLY A 129 11.43 -16.55 -8.35
C GLY A 129 11.62 -16.61 -6.84
N CYS A 130 12.55 -15.80 -6.30
CA CYS A 130 12.78 -15.67 -4.86
C CYS A 130 11.56 -15.09 -4.12
N ILE A 131 10.89 -14.07 -4.67
CA ILE A 131 9.69 -13.50 -4.04
C ILE A 131 8.56 -14.54 -3.95
N LEU A 132 8.35 -15.32 -5.01
CA LEU A 132 7.25 -16.29 -5.06
C LEU A 132 7.55 -17.56 -4.26
N SER A 133 8.79 -18.06 -4.33
CA SER A 133 9.20 -19.32 -3.69
C SER A 133 9.62 -19.15 -2.23
N VAL A 134 9.87 -17.91 -1.80
CA VAL A 134 10.28 -17.51 -0.44
C VAL A 134 11.36 -18.47 0.12
N PRO A 135 12.54 -18.54 -0.53
CA PRO A 135 13.60 -19.45 -0.10
C PRO A 135 14.26 -18.97 1.18
N ASP A 136 14.38 -17.65 1.36
CA ASP A 136 14.95 -17.04 2.56
C ASP A 136 13.88 -16.82 3.62
N LEU A 137 14.10 -17.37 4.81
CA LEU A 137 13.23 -17.26 5.97
C LEU A 137 13.87 -16.46 7.09
N THR A 138 14.83 -15.59 6.74
CA THR A 138 15.39 -14.64 7.68
C THR A 138 14.30 -13.82 8.38
N PRO A 139 14.46 -13.53 9.68
CA PRO A 139 13.44 -12.84 10.46
C PRO A 139 13.13 -11.46 9.87
N ASN A 140 11.83 -11.19 9.68
CA ASN A 140 11.34 -9.91 9.16
C ASN A 140 10.00 -9.52 9.83
N ILE A 141 9.42 -8.39 9.43
CA ILE A 141 8.15 -7.92 10.00
C ILE A 141 6.90 -8.61 9.40
N GLY A 142 7.10 -9.47 8.39
CA GLY A 142 6.05 -10.14 7.64
C GLY A 142 5.59 -11.45 8.27
N LEU A 143 4.58 -12.04 7.64
CA LEU A 143 3.96 -13.28 8.11
C LEU A 143 4.72 -14.55 7.67
N PHE A 144 5.51 -14.46 6.59
CA PHE A 144 6.04 -15.64 5.92
C PHE A 144 7.17 -16.31 6.70
N TRP A 145 8.18 -15.55 7.15
CA TRP A 145 9.44 -16.11 7.66
C TRP A 145 9.22 -17.18 8.74
N TYR A 146 8.42 -16.88 9.76
CA TYR A 146 8.22 -17.77 10.90
C TYR A 146 7.24 -18.91 10.55
N PHE A 147 6.13 -18.60 9.87
CA PHE A 147 5.14 -19.62 9.47
C PHE A 147 5.77 -20.71 8.58
N PHE A 148 6.60 -20.32 7.61
CA PHE A 148 7.29 -21.26 6.72
C PHE A 148 8.51 -21.92 7.39
N THR A 149 9.02 -21.38 8.50
CA THR A 149 10.06 -22.05 9.31
C THR A 149 9.50 -23.22 10.10
N GLU A 150 8.28 -23.10 10.64
CA GLU A 150 7.64 -24.16 11.43
C GLU A 150 6.96 -25.24 10.59
N MET A 151 6.77 -24.98 9.29
CA MET A 151 5.99 -25.86 8.43
C MET A 151 6.81 -27.01 7.83
N PHE A 152 6.18 -28.19 7.76
CA PHE A 152 6.73 -29.34 7.07
C PHE A 152 6.89 -29.08 5.56
N GLU A 153 8.03 -29.51 5.02
CA GLU A 153 8.40 -29.31 3.61
C GLU A 153 7.36 -29.89 2.63
N HIS A 154 6.76 -31.04 2.96
CA HIS A 154 5.70 -31.66 2.13
C HIS A 154 4.49 -30.75 1.88
N PHE A 155 4.13 -29.88 2.84
CA PHE A 155 2.99 -28.98 2.71
C PHE A 155 3.37 -27.58 2.24
N ARG A 156 4.68 -27.26 2.17
CA ARG A 156 5.20 -25.92 1.89
C ARG A 156 4.61 -25.32 0.61
N VAL A 157 4.59 -26.07 -0.49
CA VAL A 157 4.12 -25.58 -1.79
C VAL A 157 2.64 -25.19 -1.74
N PHE A 158 1.81 -26.00 -1.09
CA PHE A 158 0.37 -25.72 -0.96
C PHE A 158 0.11 -24.41 -0.20
N PHE A 159 0.78 -24.22 0.94
CA PHE A 159 0.64 -23.00 1.73
C PHE A 159 1.30 -21.79 1.07
N LEU A 160 2.41 -21.95 0.36
CA LEU A 160 3.00 -20.89 -0.47
C LEU A 160 1.96 -20.39 -1.48
N CYS A 161 1.36 -21.28 -2.27
CA CYS A 161 0.33 -20.90 -3.23
C CYS A 161 -0.84 -20.17 -2.54
N THR A 162 -1.32 -20.69 -1.42
CA THR A 162 -2.43 -20.10 -0.66
C THR A 162 -2.09 -18.68 -0.18
N PHE A 163 -0.91 -18.49 0.41
CA PHE A 163 -0.47 -17.18 0.90
C PHE A 163 -0.32 -16.17 -0.25
N GLN A 164 0.33 -16.57 -1.35
CA GLN A 164 0.55 -15.71 -2.51
C GLN A 164 -0.78 -15.31 -3.20
N LEU A 165 -1.78 -16.20 -3.22
CA LEU A 165 -3.07 -15.93 -3.85
C LEU A 165 -3.89 -14.85 -3.13
N ASN A 166 -3.71 -14.65 -1.82
CA ASN A 166 -4.51 -13.70 -1.04
C ASN A 166 -4.50 -12.28 -1.64
N ILE A 167 -3.34 -11.79 -2.09
CA ILE A 167 -3.20 -10.46 -2.70
C ILE A 167 -4.09 -10.33 -3.96
N PHE A 168 -4.10 -11.36 -4.79
CA PHE A 168 -4.87 -11.37 -6.03
C PHE A 168 -6.38 -11.51 -5.78
N VAL A 169 -6.77 -12.41 -4.86
CA VAL A 169 -8.18 -12.70 -4.57
C VAL A 169 -8.90 -11.46 -4.04
N TYR A 170 -8.27 -10.63 -3.21
CA TYR A 170 -8.88 -9.39 -2.72
C TYR A 170 -9.02 -8.30 -3.78
N THR A 171 -8.31 -8.38 -4.90
CA THR A 171 -8.36 -7.37 -5.98
C THR A 171 -9.74 -7.30 -6.60
N THR A 172 -10.33 -8.44 -6.96
CA THR A 172 -11.62 -8.54 -7.67
C THR A 172 -12.82 -7.98 -6.89
N PRO A 173 -13.12 -8.41 -5.65
CA PRO A 173 -14.27 -7.89 -4.92
C PRO A 173 -14.09 -6.40 -4.60
N LEU A 174 -12.87 -5.96 -4.33
CA LEU A 174 -12.59 -4.56 -4.02
C LEU A 174 -12.73 -3.67 -5.27
N ALA A 175 -12.26 -4.15 -6.42
CA ALA A 175 -12.48 -3.52 -7.73
C ALA A 175 -13.98 -3.39 -8.03
N VAL A 176 -14.79 -4.41 -7.71
CA VAL A 176 -16.25 -4.36 -7.89
C VAL A 176 -16.92 -3.37 -6.94
N ARG A 177 -16.49 -3.30 -5.68
CA ARG A 177 -17.12 -2.46 -4.65
C ARG A 177 -16.73 -0.98 -4.75
N LEU A 178 -15.48 -0.68 -5.07
CA LEU A 178 -14.90 0.67 -5.09
C LEU A 178 -14.80 1.26 -6.49
N ARG A 179 -15.61 0.78 -7.44
CA ARG A 179 -15.58 1.25 -8.84
C ARG A 179 -15.65 2.76 -8.96
N LYS A 180 -16.44 3.46 -8.12
CA LYS A 180 -16.63 4.92 -8.18
C LYS A 180 -15.41 5.73 -7.73
N GLU A 181 -14.55 5.16 -6.87
CA GLU A 181 -13.45 5.88 -6.20
C GLU A 181 -12.12 5.11 -6.32
N PRO A 182 -11.46 5.13 -7.49
CA PRO A 182 -10.27 4.31 -7.77
C PRO A 182 -9.03 4.74 -6.98
N ILE A 183 -8.96 6.00 -6.52
CA ILE A 183 -7.86 6.49 -5.68
C ILE A 183 -7.97 5.91 -4.26
N PHE A 184 -9.19 5.76 -3.74
CA PHE A 184 -9.41 5.07 -2.47
C PHE A 184 -9.13 3.57 -2.61
N PHE A 185 -9.54 2.96 -3.73
CA PHE A 185 -9.22 1.56 -4.02
C PHE A 185 -7.71 1.32 -4.01
N LEU A 186 -6.93 2.12 -4.73
CA LEU A 186 -5.47 2.10 -4.72
C LEU A 186 -4.92 2.13 -3.29
N PHE A 187 -5.36 3.08 -2.47
CA PHE A 187 -4.89 3.22 -1.09
C PHE A 187 -5.14 1.95 -0.25
N ILE A 188 -6.35 1.41 -0.32
CA ILE A 188 -6.71 0.14 0.36
C ILE A 188 -5.86 -1.01 -0.19
N HIS A 189 -5.59 -1.04 -1.49
CA HIS A 189 -4.81 -2.09 -2.13
C HIS A 189 -3.32 -2.07 -1.72
N LEU A 190 -2.74 -0.88 -1.49
CA LEU A 190 -1.39 -0.75 -0.93
C LEU A 190 -1.28 -1.35 0.47
N ILE A 191 -2.31 -1.17 1.30
CA ILE A 191 -2.34 -1.77 2.65
C ILE A 191 -2.42 -3.31 2.53
N ILE A 192 -3.27 -3.83 1.63
CA ILE A 192 -3.38 -5.28 1.37
C ILE A 192 -2.05 -5.86 0.88
N ILE A 193 -1.38 -5.20 -0.07
CA ILE A 193 -0.05 -5.61 -0.55
C ILE A 193 0.92 -5.64 0.63
N THR A 194 0.95 -4.61 1.48
CA THR A 194 1.89 -4.55 2.60
C THR A 194 1.67 -5.68 3.62
N ILE A 195 0.43 -6.03 3.93
CA ILE A 195 0.08 -7.10 4.89
C ILE A 195 0.49 -8.48 4.38
N PHE A 196 0.26 -8.76 3.09
CA PHE A 196 0.41 -10.10 2.53
C PHE A 196 1.67 -10.30 1.67
N LYS A 197 2.50 -9.26 1.47
CA LYS A 197 3.77 -9.35 0.75
C LYS A 197 4.72 -10.30 1.48
N SER A 198 5.47 -11.12 0.73
CA SER A 198 6.39 -12.11 1.32
C SER A 198 7.54 -11.50 2.12
N TYR A 199 8.09 -10.38 1.65
CA TYR A 199 9.16 -9.64 2.32
C TYR A 199 8.74 -8.18 2.51
N PRO A 200 7.88 -7.88 3.48
CA PRO A 200 7.45 -6.51 3.74
C PRO A 200 8.54 -5.73 4.44
N CYS A 201 8.66 -4.46 4.11
CA CYS A 201 9.61 -3.54 4.74
C CYS A 201 8.87 -2.49 5.58
N ILE A 202 9.54 -1.94 6.60
CA ILE A 202 8.99 -0.83 7.41
C ILE A 202 8.61 0.37 6.52
N GLY A 203 9.34 0.59 5.43
CA GLY A 203 9.03 1.61 4.44
C GLY A 203 7.70 1.43 3.72
N ASP A 204 7.26 0.18 3.51
CA ASP A 204 5.95 -0.10 2.90
C ASP A 204 4.82 0.34 3.85
N VAL A 205 5.00 0.10 5.15
CA VAL A 205 4.06 0.54 6.20
C VAL A 205 4.05 2.05 6.37
N ALA A 206 5.22 2.66 6.47
CA ALA A 206 5.36 4.11 6.57
C ALA A 206 4.73 4.84 5.37
N PHE A 207 4.83 4.25 4.17
CA PHE A 207 4.29 4.83 2.96
C PHE A 207 2.77 4.94 3.00
N TYR A 208 2.04 3.85 3.24
CA TYR A 208 0.57 3.95 3.30
C TYR A 208 0.13 4.76 4.53
N LEU A 209 0.84 4.69 5.67
CA LEU A 209 0.54 5.53 6.83
C LEU A 209 0.70 7.02 6.52
N SER A 210 1.67 7.40 5.68
CA SER A 210 1.82 8.80 5.22
C SER A 210 0.66 9.29 4.35
N LEU A 211 -0.03 8.37 3.66
CA LEU A 211 -1.22 8.66 2.86
C LEU A 211 -2.51 8.67 3.69
N LEU A 212 -2.50 8.07 4.89
CA LEU A 212 -3.67 7.97 5.76
C LEU A 212 -4.32 9.33 6.09
N PRO A 213 -3.59 10.43 6.37
CA PRO A 213 -4.19 11.74 6.66
C PRO A 213 -5.00 12.35 5.51
N VAL A 214 -4.77 11.93 4.26
CA VAL A 214 -5.57 12.36 3.10
C VAL A 214 -7.04 11.96 3.27
N TRP A 215 -7.28 10.87 4.01
CA TRP A 215 -8.60 10.32 4.30
C TRP A 215 -9.11 10.69 5.70
N SER A 216 -8.63 11.80 6.27
CA SER A 216 -9.01 12.26 7.62
C SER A 216 -10.51 12.42 7.82
N HIS A 217 -11.26 12.75 6.77
CA HIS A 217 -12.71 12.82 6.79
C HIS A 217 -13.40 11.47 7.10
N LEU A 218 -12.74 10.33 6.84
CA LEU A 218 -13.24 9.00 7.20
C LEU A 218 -13.04 8.69 8.68
N PHE A 219 -12.09 9.37 9.34
CA PHE A 219 -11.74 9.04 10.73
C PHE A 219 -12.96 9.16 11.63
N HIS A 220 -13.84 10.14 11.44
CA HIS A 220 -15.04 10.28 12.25
C HIS A 220 -15.94 9.03 12.26
N PHE A 221 -15.99 8.25 11.17
CA PHE A 221 -16.84 7.07 11.02
C PHE A 221 -16.17 5.75 11.45
N MET A 222 -14.87 5.81 11.76
CA MET A 222 -14.09 4.67 12.23
C MET A 222 -14.42 4.34 13.69
N ARG A 223 -14.62 3.05 13.98
CA ARG A 223 -15.10 2.53 15.27
C ARG A 223 -13.96 2.23 16.24
N GLN A 224 -12.85 1.70 15.74
CA GLN A 224 -11.79 1.10 16.57
C GLN A 224 -10.49 1.90 16.53
N ARG A 225 -10.51 3.16 16.08
CA ARG A 225 -9.33 4.05 15.96
C ARG A 225 -8.43 4.02 17.18
N PHE A 226 -9.00 4.15 18.37
CA PHE A 226 -8.24 4.17 19.62
C PHE A 226 -7.48 2.85 19.82
N ILE A 227 -8.18 1.72 19.71
CA ILE A 227 -7.61 0.39 19.88
C ILE A 227 -6.51 0.15 18.84
N VAL A 228 -6.79 0.45 17.56
CA VAL A 228 -5.83 0.27 16.46
C VAL A 228 -4.58 1.12 16.67
N CYS A 229 -4.74 2.39 17.09
CA CYS A 229 -3.62 3.28 17.38
C CYS A 229 -2.77 2.75 18.54
N CYS A 230 -3.40 2.33 19.64
CA CYS A 230 -2.69 1.74 20.78
C CYS A 230 -1.94 0.45 20.40
N VAL A 231 -2.56 -0.44 19.63
CA VAL A 231 -1.92 -1.68 19.18
C VAL A 231 -0.69 -1.37 18.32
N LEU A 232 -0.82 -0.51 17.31
CA LEU A 232 0.29 -0.15 16.43
C LEU A 232 1.42 0.58 17.17
N ALA A 233 1.08 1.49 18.09
CA ALA A 233 2.05 2.21 18.92
C ALA A 233 2.81 1.25 19.85
N SER A 234 2.09 0.38 20.56
CA SER A 234 2.70 -0.64 21.43
C SER A 234 3.58 -1.61 20.65
N CYS A 235 3.15 -2.07 19.48
CA CYS A 235 3.96 -2.95 18.63
C CYS A 235 5.24 -2.26 18.13
N THR A 236 5.15 -0.98 17.75
CA THR A 236 6.31 -0.21 17.28
C THR A 236 7.34 -0.01 18.40
N LEU A 237 6.89 0.20 19.63
CA LEU A 237 7.75 0.32 20.80
C LEU A 237 8.38 -1.02 21.21
N LEU A 238 7.60 -2.10 21.17
CA LEU A 238 8.00 -3.40 21.70
C LEU A 238 8.79 -4.25 20.68
N ALA A 239 8.62 -4.04 19.37
CA ALA A 239 9.33 -4.84 18.37
C ALA A 239 10.87 -4.72 18.45
N PRO A 240 11.47 -3.51 18.58
CA PRO A 240 12.93 -3.39 18.73
C PRO A 240 13.46 -3.99 20.03
N THR A 241 12.69 -3.90 21.13
CA THR A 241 13.11 -4.47 22.41
C THR A 241 13.10 -5.99 22.34
N LEU A 242 12.04 -6.60 21.81
CA LEU A 242 11.98 -8.05 21.64
C LEU A 242 13.02 -8.58 20.65
N TRP A 243 13.31 -7.82 19.58
CA TRP A 243 14.45 -8.12 18.70
C TRP A 243 15.77 -8.16 19.47
N HIS A 244 16.02 -7.14 20.29
CA HIS A 244 17.26 -7.06 21.05
C HIS A 244 17.38 -8.18 22.10
N LEU A 245 16.30 -8.47 22.82
CA LEU A 245 16.27 -9.55 23.81
C LEU A 245 16.53 -10.92 23.16
N TRP A 246 16.03 -11.14 21.95
CA TRP A 246 16.24 -12.38 21.22
C TRP A 246 17.63 -12.49 20.61
N ILE A 247 18.05 -11.53 19.80
CA ILE A 247 19.30 -11.61 19.02
C ILE A 247 20.55 -11.33 19.87
N TYR A 248 20.51 -10.30 20.73
CA TYR A 248 21.71 -9.85 21.44
C TYR A 248 21.76 -10.36 22.88
N SER A 249 20.64 -10.34 23.60
CA SER A 249 20.63 -10.75 25.01
C SER A 249 20.43 -12.25 25.22
N GLY A 250 19.91 -12.98 24.22
CA GLY A 250 19.62 -14.41 24.31
C GLY A 250 18.59 -14.79 25.39
N SER A 251 17.87 -13.82 25.94
CA SER A 251 16.90 -14.01 27.04
C SER A 251 15.48 -14.23 26.55
N ALA A 252 15.20 -13.99 25.27
CA ALA A 252 13.92 -14.27 24.61
C ALA A 252 14.12 -15.19 23.40
N ASN A 253 13.10 -15.99 23.06
CA ASN A 253 13.07 -16.80 21.84
C ASN A 253 12.40 -16.07 20.67
N ALA A 254 12.63 -16.56 19.44
CA ALA A 254 12.04 -16.12 18.18
C ALA A 254 10.52 -15.96 18.24
N ASN A 255 9.84 -16.83 19.00
CA ASN A 255 8.39 -16.84 19.15
C ASN A 255 7.86 -15.52 19.71
N PHE A 256 8.60 -14.86 20.62
CA PHE A 256 8.19 -13.55 21.16
C PHE A 256 8.26 -12.47 20.10
N TYR A 257 9.33 -12.46 19.30
CA TYR A 257 9.46 -11.53 18.19
C TYR A 257 8.38 -11.78 17.12
N PHE A 258 8.11 -13.05 16.79
CA PHE A 258 7.03 -13.37 15.87
C PHE A 258 5.66 -12.94 16.41
N ALA A 259 5.36 -13.20 17.69
CA ALA A 259 4.09 -12.80 18.31
C ALA A 259 3.83 -11.28 18.19
N ILE A 260 4.86 -10.44 18.39
CA ILE A 260 4.69 -8.99 18.23
C ILE A 260 4.52 -8.58 16.76
N THR A 261 5.22 -9.24 15.82
CA THR A 261 4.99 -8.99 14.38
C THR A 261 3.61 -9.44 13.92
N LEU A 262 3.08 -10.53 14.47
CA LEU A 262 1.72 -11.00 14.20
C LEU A 262 0.67 -10.02 14.75
N ALA A 263 0.88 -9.52 15.98
CA ALA A 263 0.04 -8.47 16.56
C ALA A 263 0.08 -7.18 15.73
N PHE A 264 1.25 -6.79 15.22
CA PHE A 264 1.42 -5.66 14.33
C PHE A 264 0.64 -5.82 13.02
N ASN A 265 0.77 -6.97 12.34
CA ASN A 265 0.00 -7.26 11.12
C ASN A 265 -1.50 -7.32 11.39
N THR A 266 -1.92 -7.87 12.54
CA THR A 266 -3.33 -7.86 12.97
C THR A 266 -3.84 -6.43 13.17
N GLY A 267 -3.03 -5.55 13.76
CA GLY A 267 -3.33 -4.12 13.87
C GLY A 267 -3.53 -3.45 12.51
N GLN A 268 -2.72 -3.82 11.50
CA GLN A 268 -2.89 -3.34 10.13
C GLN A 268 -4.18 -3.84 9.49
N VAL A 269 -4.58 -5.09 9.72
CA VAL A 269 -5.87 -5.65 9.26
C VAL A 269 -7.05 -4.91 9.92
N PHE A 270 -6.99 -4.62 11.22
CA PHE A 270 -8.01 -3.81 11.87
C PHE A 270 -8.07 -2.38 11.34
N LEU A 271 -6.91 -1.75 11.07
CA LEU A 271 -6.88 -0.45 10.40
C LEU A 271 -7.57 -0.50 9.03
N LEU A 272 -7.22 -1.49 8.20
CA LEU A 272 -7.78 -1.70 6.87
C LEU A 272 -9.31 -1.83 6.90
N THR A 273 -9.81 -2.73 7.75
CA THR A 273 -11.24 -3.02 7.88
C THR A 273 -12.03 -1.86 8.45
N ASP A 274 -11.47 -1.10 9.39
CA ASP A 274 -12.13 0.07 9.98
C ASP A 274 -12.21 1.23 8.99
N ILE A 275 -11.16 1.47 8.19
CA ILE A 275 -11.19 2.47 7.11
C ILE A 275 -12.20 2.08 6.02
N LEU A 276 -12.22 0.82 5.59
CA LEU A 276 -13.17 0.34 4.58
C LEU A 276 -14.62 0.47 5.10
N SER A 277 -14.86 0.08 6.35
CA SER A 277 -16.16 0.21 7.00
C SER A 277 -16.59 1.68 7.14
N ALA A 278 -15.67 2.57 7.50
CA ALA A 278 -15.90 4.00 7.59
C ALA A 278 -16.29 4.59 6.22
N TYR A 279 -15.62 4.18 5.15
CA TYR A 279 -15.96 4.57 3.79
C TYR A 279 -17.38 4.12 3.40
N ILE A 280 -17.74 2.86 3.67
CA ILE A 280 -19.07 2.32 3.37
C ILE A 280 -20.16 3.09 4.15
N LYS A 281 -19.94 3.36 5.43
CA LYS A 281 -20.87 4.16 6.25
C LYS A 281 -21.05 5.56 5.67
N ARG A 282 -19.95 6.22 5.30
CA ARG A 282 -20.01 7.56 4.68
C ARG A 282 -20.82 7.54 3.39
N GLU A 283 -20.57 6.59 2.50
CA GLU A 283 -21.33 6.45 1.25
C GLU A 283 -22.82 6.25 1.53
N TYR A 284 -23.16 5.41 2.50
CA TYR A 284 -24.55 5.19 2.91
C TYR A 284 -25.23 6.49 3.39
N TYR A 285 -24.56 7.28 4.24
CA TYR A 285 -25.11 8.54 4.72
C TYR A 285 -25.28 9.59 3.61
N LEU A 286 -24.41 9.57 2.61
CA LEU A 286 -24.53 10.45 1.44
C LEU A 286 -25.70 10.06 0.54
N GLU A 287 -25.96 8.75 0.37
CA GLU A 287 -27.05 8.27 -0.50
C GLU A 287 -28.44 8.35 0.17
N LYS A 288 -28.54 8.00 1.46
CA LYS A 288 -29.83 7.91 2.18
C LYS A 288 -30.14 9.07 3.10
N GLY A 289 -29.23 10.03 3.20
CA GLY A 289 -29.32 11.12 4.17
C GLY A 289 -28.89 10.69 5.56
N VAL A 290 -28.54 11.70 6.35
CA VAL A 290 -28.07 11.53 7.72
C VAL A 290 -29.28 11.49 8.65
N LYS A 291 -29.40 10.41 9.44
CA LYS A 291 -30.32 10.38 10.58
C LYS A 291 -29.61 10.98 11.80
N TYR A 292 -30.16 12.07 12.31
CA TYR A 292 -29.76 12.65 13.58
C TYR A 292 -30.67 12.09 14.67
N ASN A 293 -30.11 11.81 15.84
CA ASN A 293 -30.90 11.61 17.06
C ASN A 293 -31.57 12.92 17.46
N GLU A 294 -32.56 12.84 18.35
CA GLU A 294 -33.24 14.00 18.95
C GLU A 294 -32.24 14.96 19.63
N ASP A 295 -31.10 14.44 20.10
CA ASP A 295 -29.99 15.19 20.70
C ASP A 295 -29.07 15.90 19.66
N GLY A 296 -29.35 15.80 18.36
CA GLY A 296 -28.50 16.31 17.29
C GLY A 296 -27.22 15.50 17.02
N SER A 297 -27.04 14.37 17.71
CA SER A 297 -25.92 13.45 17.48
C SER A 297 -26.17 12.55 16.25
N LEU A 298 -25.10 12.26 15.49
CA LEU A 298 -25.18 11.38 14.32
C LEU A 298 -25.50 9.94 14.76
N VAL A 299 -26.54 9.33 14.19
CA VAL A 299 -26.84 7.91 14.42
C VAL A 299 -25.78 7.07 13.72
N LEU A 300 -24.72 6.69 14.44
CA LEU A 300 -23.69 5.77 13.96
C LEU A 300 -24.27 4.37 13.77
N MET A 301 -24.55 4.01 12.51
CA MET A 301 -25.08 2.70 12.18
C MET A 301 -24.05 1.60 12.50
N ARG A 302 -24.51 0.60 13.25
CA ARG A 302 -23.81 -0.68 13.38
C ARG A 302 -24.13 -1.49 12.12
N LEU A 303 -23.16 -1.59 11.21
CA LEU A 303 -23.14 -2.69 10.25
C LEU A 303 -22.88 -3.95 11.10
N GLN A 304 -23.92 -4.76 11.29
CA GLN A 304 -23.83 -6.08 11.92
C GLN A 304 -23.13 -7.06 10.97
#